data_AF-A0A2W4R4R4-F1
#
_entry.id   AF-A0A2W4R4R4-F1
#
_cell.length_a   1.000
_cell.length_b   1.000
_cell.length_c   1.000
_cell.angle_alpha   90.00
_cell.angle_beta   90.00
_cell.angle_gamma   90.00
#
_symmetry.space_group_name_H-M   'P 1'
#
loop_
_entity.id
_entity.type
_entity.pdbx_description
1 polymer ?
#
loop_
_entity_poly.entity_id
_entity_poly.type
_entity_poly.pdbx_seq_one_letter_code
_entity_poly.pdbx_strand_id
1 'polypeptide(L)'
;MLVDAPHVITPITFHQQVCNVPYFKEPPQTCYTVLSARTPGIQTSEKESALHTIQDFAKFENDWDGYGALPIHEKIVKISGQFINSLPDHLPCPDLTPDTNGTISMDWETREGIAHLEVGKTRYSLYIKRHIGSAVLRDGKSAALATDVAYLIGALLYPPHHHNAPVTRISYKHPLHV
;
A
#
# COMPACT_ATOMS: atom_id res chain seq x y z
N MET A 1 -9.38 27.12 47.18
CA MET A 1 -8.13 27.03 46.40
C MET A 1 -7.73 25.57 46.35
N LEU A 2 -7.98 24.88 45.24
CA LEU A 2 -7.43 23.54 45.00
C LEU A 2 -6.08 23.71 44.31
N VAL A 3 -5.04 23.06 44.83
CA VAL A 3 -3.70 23.01 44.25
C VAL A 3 -3.55 21.67 43.53
N ASP A 4 -3.36 21.73 42.21
CA ASP A 4 -3.05 20.57 41.37
C ASP A 4 -1.63 20.04 41.64
N ALA A 5 -1.50 18.73 41.75
CA ALA A 5 -0.22 18.03 41.92
C ALA A 5 0.41 17.69 40.56
N PRO A 6 1.75 17.72 40.42
CA PRO A 6 2.42 17.52 39.14
C PRO A 6 2.41 16.05 38.68
N HIS A 7 2.09 15.86 37.39
CA HIS A 7 2.17 14.59 36.69
C HIS A 7 3.63 14.14 36.53
N VAL A 8 3.98 13.00 37.12
CA VAL A 8 5.24 12.29 36.87
C VAL A 8 5.05 11.36 35.67
N ILE A 9 5.80 11.61 34.60
CA ILE A 9 5.86 10.75 33.42
C ILE A 9 6.91 9.68 33.68
N THR A 10 6.51 8.41 33.75
CA THR A 10 7.45 7.28 33.73
C THR A 10 7.64 6.75 32.30
N PRO A 11 8.86 6.33 31.94
CA PRO A 11 9.14 5.84 30.59
C PRO A 11 8.45 4.50 30.29
N ILE A 12 8.05 4.35 29.02
CA ILE A 12 7.43 3.15 28.46
C ILE A 12 8.52 2.09 28.23
N THR A 13 8.29 0.88 28.73
CA THR A 13 9.14 -0.29 28.43
C THR A 13 8.55 -1.05 27.23
N PHE A 14 9.31 -1.14 26.14
CA PHE A 14 8.96 -1.97 24.98
C PHE A 14 9.38 -3.42 25.24
N HIS A 15 8.49 -4.38 24.98
CA HIS A 15 8.84 -5.79 24.98
C HIS A 15 9.26 -6.21 23.57
N GLN A 16 10.57 -6.25 23.37
CA GLN A 16 11.19 -6.76 22.15
C GLN A 16 11.11 -8.29 22.18
N GLN A 17 10.22 -8.89 21.39
CA GLN A 17 10.27 -10.32 21.15
C GLN A 17 11.34 -10.59 20.11
N VAL A 18 12.57 -10.83 20.57
CA VAL A 18 13.68 -11.28 19.74
C VAL A 18 13.40 -12.74 19.37
N CYS A 19 13.01 -12.99 18.13
CA CYS A 19 13.03 -14.35 17.59
C CYS A 19 14.49 -14.78 17.49
N ASN A 20 14.93 -15.61 18.44
CA ASN A 20 16.30 -16.11 18.48
C ASN A 20 16.44 -17.22 17.43
N VAL A 21 16.71 -16.84 16.18
CA VAL A 21 17.08 -17.79 15.13
C VAL A 21 18.60 -17.91 15.17
N PRO A 22 19.17 -19.02 15.64
CA PRO A 22 20.62 -19.17 15.63
C PRO A 22 21.06 -19.28 14.17
N TYR A 23 22.07 -18.51 13.81
CA TYR A 23 22.85 -18.61 12.56
C TYR A 23 22.43 -17.75 11.35
N PHE A 24 22.37 -16.42 11.50
CA PHE A 24 22.60 -15.51 10.36
C PHE A 24 23.43 -14.29 10.78
N LYS A 25 24.52 -14.00 10.05
CA LYS A 25 25.41 -12.83 10.23
C LYS A 25 24.87 -11.57 9.50
N GLU A 26 23.56 -11.35 9.54
CA GLU A 26 22.96 -10.15 8.93
C GLU A 26 22.25 -9.31 10.00
N PRO A 27 22.19 -7.97 9.85
CA PRO A 27 21.49 -7.12 10.79
C PRO A 27 20.03 -7.58 10.95
N PRO A 28 19.45 -7.44 12.15
CA PRO A 28 18.11 -7.96 12.44
C PRO A 28 17.10 -7.35 11.46
N GLN A 29 16.56 -8.19 10.57
CA GLN A 29 15.46 -7.79 9.71
C GLN A 29 14.22 -7.68 10.59
N THR A 30 13.74 -6.46 10.77
CA THR A 30 12.48 -6.22 11.48
C THR A 30 11.32 -6.72 10.61
N CYS A 31 10.83 -7.92 10.87
CA CYS A 31 9.62 -8.43 10.26
C CYS A 31 8.39 -7.81 10.94
N TYR A 32 7.67 -6.95 10.24
CA TYR A 32 6.36 -6.47 10.67
C TYR A 32 5.28 -7.38 10.06
N THR A 33 4.53 -8.11 10.89
CA THR A 33 3.30 -8.79 10.46
C THR A 33 2.13 -7.84 10.71
N VAL A 34 1.61 -7.22 9.64
CA VAL A 34 0.41 -6.39 9.72
C VAL A 34 -0.82 -7.30 9.60
N LEU A 35 -1.44 -7.62 10.73
CA LEU A 35 -2.77 -8.25 10.78
C LEU A 35 -3.83 -7.15 10.72
N SER A 36 -4.21 -6.75 9.50
CA SER A 36 -5.41 -5.92 9.29
C SER A 36 -6.58 -6.82 8.94
N ALA A 37 -7.57 -6.91 9.82
CA ALA A 37 -8.79 -7.68 9.61
C ALA A 37 -9.77 -6.87 8.75
N ARG A 38 -9.52 -6.76 7.44
CA ARG A 38 -10.59 -6.45 6.48
C ARG A 38 -11.37 -7.73 6.19
N THR A 39 -12.69 -7.61 6.05
CA THR A 39 -13.57 -8.72 5.67
C THR A 39 -13.15 -9.22 4.28
N PRO A 40 -12.72 -10.49 4.13
CA PRO A 40 -12.17 -11.01 2.86
C PRO A 40 -13.09 -10.88 1.63
N GLY A 41 -14.40 -10.65 1.82
CA GLY A 41 -15.37 -10.61 0.71
C GLY A 41 -15.40 -9.32 -0.10
N ILE A 42 -15.11 -8.15 0.48
CA ILE A 42 -15.29 -6.85 -0.20
C ILE A 42 -14.23 -6.64 -1.30
N GLN A 43 -13.02 -7.13 -1.06
CA GLN A 43 -11.92 -6.83 -1.95
C GLN A 43 -11.93 -7.69 -3.22
N THR A 44 -12.48 -8.90 -3.15
CA THR A 44 -12.64 -9.77 -4.33
C THR A 44 -13.49 -9.09 -5.40
N SER A 45 -14.59 -8.43 -5.01
CA SER A 45 -15.44 -7.69 -5.96
C SER A 45 -14.76 -6.45 -6.55
N GLU A 46 -13.94 -5.74 -5.79
CA GLU A 46 -13.18 -4.59 -6.31
C GLU A 46 -12.16 -5.04 -7.37
N LYS A 47 -11.41 -6.11 -7.09
CA LYS A 47 -10.45 -6.69 -8.03
C LYS A 47 -11.14 -7.16 -9.30
N GLU A 48 -12.27 -7.84 -9.19
CA GLU A 48 -13.05 -8.30 -10.33
C GLU A 48 -13.54 -7.12 -11.20
N SER A 49 -14.06 -6.07 -10.56
CA SER A 49 -14.47 -4.84 -11.25
C SER A 49 -13.30 -4.20 -12.00
N ALA A 50 -12.15 -4.05 -11.34
CA ALA A 50 -10.95 -3.48 -11.95
C ALA A 50 -10.46 -4.32 -13.16
N LEU A 51 -10.50 -5.65 -13.04
CA LEU A 51 -10.16 -6.55 -14.14
C LEU A 51 -11.11 -6.38 -15.33
N HIS A 52 -12.42 -6.25 -15.08
CA HIS A 52 -13.39 -5.99 -16.14
C HIS A 52 -13.12 -4.66 -16.85
N THR A 53 -12.83 -3.59 -16.10
CA THR A 53 -12.43 -2.29 -16.66
C THR A 53 -11.20 -2.40 -17.57
N ILE A 54 -10.17 -3.15 -17.14
CA ILE A 54 -8.97 -3.38 -17.97
C ILE A 54 -9.31 -4.16 -19.26
N GLN A 55 -10.26 -5.10 -19.19
CA GLN A 55 -10.72 -5.82 -20.40
C GLN A 55 -11.53 -4.92 -21.34
N ASP A 56 -12.30 -3.96 -20.81
CA ASP A 56 -13.02 -2.99 -21.63
C ASP A 56 -12.06 -2.05 -22.37
N PHE A 57 -10.97 -1.63 -21.73
CA PHE A 57 -9.91 -0.85 -22.37
C PHE A 57 -9.28 -1.56 -23.58
N ALA A 58 -9.24 -2.90 -23.59
CA ALA A 58 -8.71 -3.69 -24.70
C ALA A 58 -9.55 -3.56 -25.99
N LYS A 59 -10.78 -3.06 -25.89
CA LYS A 59 -11.73 -2.90 -27.00
C LYS A 59 -11.60 -1.52 -27.67
N PHE A 60 -10.77 -0.63 -27.13
CA PHE A 60 -10.59 0.70 -27.70
C PHE A 60 -9.90 0.60 -29.06
N GLU A 61 -10.50 1.24 -30.05
CA GLU A 61 -9.94 1.34 -31.40
C GLU A 61 -9.00 2.56 -31.50
N ASN A 62 -8.36 2.76 -32.65
CA ASN A 62 -7.63 4.00 -32.88
C ASN A 62 -8.58 5.19 -32.80
N ASP A 63 -8.07 6.32 -32.28
CA ASP A 63 -8.82 7.57 -32.17
C ASP A 63 -10.07 7.46 -31.28
N TRP A 64 -10.03 6.61 -30.24
CA TRP A 64 -11.16 6.39 -29.34
C TRP A 64 -11.59 7.64 -28.55
N ASP A 65 -10.72 8.63 -28.46
CA ASP A 65 -10.99 9.93 -27.83
C ASP A 65 -11.32 11.06 -28.84
N GLY A 66 -11.19 10.80 -30.15
CA GLY A 66 -11.34 11.80 -31.21
C GLY A 66 -10.15 12.77 -31.37
N TYR A 67 -9.03 12.51 -30.69
CA TYR A 67 -7.81 13.33 -30.74
C TYR A 67 -6.55 12.52 -31.05
N GLY A 68 -6.69 11.37 -31.69
CA GLY A 68 -5.61 10.51 -32.15
C GLY A 68 -5.09 9.53 -31.09
N ALA A 69 -5.88 9.20 -30.06
CA ALA A 69 -5.46 8.22 -29.07
C ALA A 69 -5.16 6.85 -29.69
N LEU A 70 -4.12 6.20 -29.18
CA LEU A 70 -3.73 4.86 -29.58
C LEU A 70 -4.56 3.81 -28.85
N PRO A 71 -4.88 2.67 -29.51
CA PRO A 71 -5.51 1.54 -28.86
C PRO A 71 -4.54 0.93 -27.84
N ILE A 72 -5.10 0.38 -26.75
CA ILE A 72 -4.29 -0.23 -25.71
C ILE A 72 -3.84 -1.62 -26.16
N HIS A 73 -2.53 -1.84 -26.11
CA HIS A 73 -1.95 -3.11 -26.56
C HIS A 73 -2.30 -4.26 -25.59
N GLU A 74 -2.66 -5.43 -26.12
CA GLU A 74 -2.97 -6.66 -25.34
C GLU A 74 -1.94 -7.01 -24.24
N LYS A 75 -0.66 -6.68 -24.45
CA LYS A 75 0.41 -6.95 -23.48
C LYS A 75 0.26 -6.06 -22.25
N ILE A 76 -0.18 -4.82 -22.43
CA ILE A 76 -0.43 -3.88 -21.34
C ILE A 76 -1.65 -4.36 -20.54
N VAL A 77 -2.74 -4.73 -21.22
CA VAL A 77 -3.94 -5.34 -20.60
C VAL A 77 -3.55 -6.53 -19.72
N LYS A 78 -2.74 -7.45 -20.25
CA LYS A 78 -2.25 -8.63 -19.52
C LYS A 78 -1.41 -8.26 -18.30
N ILE A 79 -0.43 -7.36 -18.44
CA ILE A 79 0.46 -6.97 -17.35
C ILE A 79 -0.32 -6.23 -16.25
N SER A 80 -1.18 -5.28 -16.63
CA SER A 80 -2.04 -4.55 -15.70
C SER A 80 -2.97 -5.50 -14.93
N GLY A 81 -3.61 -6.45 -15.61
CA GLY A 81 -4.45 -7.44 -14.95
C GLY A 81 -3.68 -8.38 -14.01
N GLN A 82 -2.45 -8.76 -14.36
CA GLN A 82 -1.56 -9.50 -13.46
C GLN A 82 -1.20 -8.69 -12.22
N PHE A 83 -0.93 -7.40 -12.38
CA PHE A 83 -0.63 -6.51 -11.27
C PHE A 83 -1.83 -6.35 -10.32
N ILE A 84 -3.05 -6.12 -10.83
CA ILE A 84 -4.29 -6.05 -10.02
C ILE A 84 -4.49 -7.34 -9.20
N ASN A 85 -4.31 -8.50 -9.82
CA ASN A 85 -4.42 -9.78 -9.11
C ASN A 85 -3.34 -9.96 -8.02
N SER A 86 -2.18 -9.33 -8.18
CA SER A 86 -1.08 -9.39 -7.21
C SER A 86 -1.21 -8.41 -6.04
N LEU A 87 -2.19 -7.50 -6.06
CA LEU A 87 -2.37 -6.53 -4.98
C LEU A 87 -2.66 -7.27 -3.66
N PRO A 88 -1.97 -6.93 -2.56
CA PRO A 88 -2.25 -7.50 -1.25
C PRO A 88 -3.68 -7.28 -0.78
N ASP A 89 -4.19 -8.16 0.08
CA ASP A 89 -5.63 -8.13 0.37
C ASP A 89 -6.13 -6.94 1.23
N HIS A 90 -5.20 -6.14 1.73
CA HIS A 90 -5.50 -4.92 2.49
C HIS A 90 -5.44 -3.65 1.65
N LEU A 91 -4.90 -3.73 0.43
CA LEU A 91 -4.73 -2.60 -0.48
C LEU A 91 -5.97 -2.47 -1.37
N PRO A 92 -6.68 -1.34 -1.39
CA PRO A 92 -7.80 -1.15 -2.31
C PRO A 92 -7.32 -1.18 -3.77
N CYS A 93 -8.22 -1.53 -4.68
CA CYS A 93 -7.93 -1.40 -6.10
C CYS A 93 -7.75 0.08 -6.49
N PRO A 94 -6.82 0.39 -7.41
CA PRO A 94 -6.64 1.74 -7.91
C PRO A 94 -7.81 2.19 -8.77
N ASP A 95 -7.93 3.50 -8.94
CA ASP A 95 -8.68 4.07 -10.06
C ASP A 95 -7.89 3.83 -11.36
N LEU A 96 -8.59 3.39 -12.40
CA LEU A 96 -8.00 2.97 -13.66
C LEU A 96 -8.35 3.96 -14.77
N THR A 97 -7.33 4.48 -15.44
CA THR A 97 -7.50 5.42 -16.57
C THR A 97 -6.71 4.94 -17.80
N PRO A 98 -7.34 4.86 -18.98
CA PRO A 98 -6.63 4.60 -20.23
C PRO A 98 -5.99 5.91 -20.72
N ASP A 99 -4.73 5.86 -21.12
CA ASP A 99 -4.02 7.05 -21.62
C ASP A 99 -4.01 7.09 -23.15
N THR A 100 -3.93 8.30 -23.71
CA THR A 100 -3.96 8.52 -25.17
C THR A 100 -2.77 7.93 -25.92
N ASN A 101 -1.66 7.66 -25.22
CA ASN A 101 -0.47 6.98 -25.76
C ASN A 101 -0.60 5.44 -25.75
N GLY A 102 -1.75 4.89 -25.34
CA GLY A 102 -2.02 3.46 -25.26
C GLY A 102 -1.50 2.78 -23.98
N THR A 103 -1.16 3.53 -22.93
CA THR A 103 -0.85 3.01 -21.59
C THR A 103 -2.08 2.94 -20.69
N ILE A 104 -1.92 2.32 -19.52
CA ILE A 104 -2.92 2.34 -18.45
C ILE A 104 -2.29 2.97 -17.21
N SER A 105 -2.95 4.00 -16.69
CA SER A 105 -2.63 4.64 -15.42
C SER A 105 -3.47 4.05 -14.28
N MET A 106 -2.83 3.91 -13.12
CA MET A 106 -3.40 3.40 -11.88
C MET A 106 -3.12 4.40 -10.76
N ASP A 107 -4.19 4.90 -10.14
CA ASP A 107 -4.10 5.95 -9.14
C ASP A 107 -4.62 5.48 -7.78
N TRP A 108 -3.88 5.83 -6.73
CA TRP A 108 -4.32 5.74 -5.34
C TRP A 108 -4.28 7.11 -4.73
N GLU A 109 -5.40 7.52 -4.12
CA GLU A 109 -5.48 8.71 -3.31
C GLU A 109 -5.91 8.36 -1.89
N THR A 110 -5.16 8.85 -0.90
CA THR A 110 -5.38 8.58 0.51
C THR A 110 -5.13 9.84 1.34
N ARG A 111 -5.44 9.77 2.63
CA ARG A 111 -5.06 10.81 3.59
C ARG A 111 -3.55 10.89 3.86
N GLU A 112 -2.79 9.88 3.46
CA GLU A 112 -1.33 9.85 3.65
C GLU A 112 -0.58 10.38 2.42
N GLY A 113 -1.25 10.43 1.27
CA GLY A 113 -0.72 10.94 0.01
C GLY A 113 -1.32 10.24 -1.22
N ILE A 114 -0.59 10.35 -2.32
CA ILE A 114 -0.97 9.81 -3.63
C ILE A 114 0.08 8.86 -4.19
N ALA A 115 -0.35 7.89 -4.98
CA ALA A 115 0.51 7.08 -5.84
C ALA A 115 -0.09 7.04 -7.25
N HIS A 116 0.80 7.11 -8.24
CA HIS A 116 0.48 7.03 -9.65
C HIS A 116 1.41 6.00 -10.29
N LEU A 117 0.84 4.98 -10.93
CA LEU A 117 1.56 3.93 -11.64
C LEU A 117 1.08 3.89 -13.09
N GLU A 118 1.97 4.18 -14.03
CA GLU A 118 1.70 4.06 -15.46
C GLU A 118 2.34 2.77 -15.99
N VAL A 119 1.54 1.94 -16.65
CA VAL A 119 1.98 0.67 -17.25
C VAL A 119 2.02 0.79 -18.77
N GLY A 120 3.23 0.84 -19.31
CA GLY A 120 3.47 0.78 -20.75
C GLY A 120 3.85 -0.62 -21.26
N LYS A 121 4.03 -0.74 -22.58
CA LYS A 121 4.29 -2.02 -23.26
C LYS A 121 5.61 -2.69 -22.82
N THR A 122 6.62 -1.89 -22.53
CA THR A 122 7.98 -2.36 -22.20
C THR A 122 8.48 -1.85 -20.85
N ARG A 123 7.99 -0.70 -20.38
CA ARG A 123 8.36 -0.08 -19.12
C ARG A 123 7.14 0.34 -18.31
N TYR A 124 7.33 0.44 -17.01
CA TYR A 124 6.40 1.11 -16.09
C TYR A 124 7.09 2.30 -15.42
N SER A 125 6.30 3.25 -14.94
CA SER A 125 6.75 4.34 -14.07
C SER A 125 5.86 4.40 -12.83
N LEU A 126 6.44 4.70 -11.67
CA LEU A 126 5.77 4.81 -10.39
C LEU A 126 6.22 6.10 -9.72
N TYR A 127 5.23 6.89 -9.32
CA TYR A 127 5.38 8.11 -8.55
C TYR A 127 4.58 7.96 -7.26
N ILE A 128 5.22 8.15 -6.10
CA ILE A 128 4.52 8.18 -4.80
C ILE A 128 4.88 9.47 -4.09
N LYS A 129 3.87 10.23 -3.68
CA LYS A 129 4.04 11.46 -2.92
C LYS A 129 3.19 11.42 -1.67
N ARG A 130 3.86 11.32 -0.53
CA ARG A 130 3.25 11.48 0.79
C ARG A 130 3.09 12.96 1.14
N HIS A 131 2.19 13.28 2.06
CA HIS A 131 2.08 14.65 2.58
C HIS A 131 3.33 15.08 3.35
N ILE A 132 4.04 14.13 3.96
CA ILE A 132 5.27 14.35 4.70
C ILE A 132 6.39 13.48 4.11
N GLY A 133 7.52 14.13 3.82
CA GLY A 133 8.72 13.50 3.27
C GLY A 133 8.92 13.73 1.78
N SER A 134 9.96 13.11 1.24
CA SER A 134 10.30 13.20 -0.18
C SER A 134 9.44 12.27 -1.03
N ALA A 135 9.19 12.67 -2.28
CA ALA A 135 8.57 11.80 -3.26
C ALA A 135 9.47 10.60 -3.59
N VAL A 136 8.87 9.45 -3.85
CA VAL A 136 9.54 8.24 -4.31
C VAL A 136 9.25 8.06 -5.79
N LEU A 137 10.33 7.91 -6.57
CA LEU A 137 10.28 7.63 -8.00
C LEU A 137 10.84 6.23 -8.23
N ARG A 138 10.15 5.44 -9.03
CA ARG A 138 10.63 4.14 -9.46
C ARG A 138 10.17 3.85 -10.87
N ASP A 139 11.03 3.27 -11.68
CA ASP A 139 10.69 2.82 -13.01
C ASP A 139 11.41 1.51 -13.31
N GLY A 140 10.93 0.78 -14.31
CA GLY A 140 11.52 -0.50 -14.65
C GLY A 140 10.91 -1.13 -15.88
N LYS A 141 11.26 -2.38 -16.15
CA LYS A 141 10.64 -3.17 -17.22
C LYS A 141 9.25 -3.61 -16.78
N SER A 142 8.22 -3.47 -17.62
CA SER A 142 6.85 -3.89 -17.26
C SER A 142 6.73 -5.37 -16.94
N ALA A 143 7.57 -6.20 -17.55
CA ALA A 143 7.64 -7.64 -17.24
C ALA A 143 8.17 -7.94 -15.83
N ALA A 144 8.81 -6.96 -15.19
CA ALA A 144 9.30 -7.02 -13.82
C ALA A 144 8.41 -6.21 -12.87
N LEU A 145 7.24 -5.73 -13.32
CA LEU A 145 6.24 -5.11 -12.45
C LEU A 145 5.75 -6.20 -11.50
N ALA A 146 6.27 -6.19 -10.29
CA ALA A 146 6.16 -7.27 -9.33
C ALA A 146 5.45 -6.82 -8.04
N THR A 147 5.19 -7.78 -7.17
CA THR A 147 4.49 -7.58 -5.89
C THR A 147 5.19 -6.56 -4.99
N ASP A 148 6.49 -6.35 -5.15
CA ASP A 148 7.25 -5.37 -4.37
C ASP A 148 6.81 -3.92 -4.65
N VAL A 149 6.34 -3.60 -5.85
CA VAL A 149 5.70 -2.31 -6.16
C VAL A 149 4.40 -2.15 -5.37
N ALA A 150 3.55 -3.18 -5.35
CA ALA A 150 2.31 -3.17 -4.58
C ALA A 150 2.58 -3.04 -3.06
N TYR A 151 3.60 -3.73 -2.54
CA TYR A 151 4.02 -3.58 -1.15
C TYR A 151 4.54 -2.18 -0.83
N LEU A 152 5.28 -1.56 -1.75
CA LEU A 152 5.77 -0.20 -1.57
C LEU A 152 4.60 0.80 -1.48
N ILE A 153 3.59 0.68 -2.35
CA ILE A 153 2.37 1.49 -2.31
C ILE A 153 1.64 1.27 -0.97
N GLY A 154 1.41 0.01 -0.59
CA GLY A 154 0.77 -0.34 0.68
C GLY A 154 1.49 0.23 1.89
N ALA A 155 2.81 0.06 1.97
CA ALA A 155 3.59 0.54 3.10
C ALA A 155 3.61 2.07 3.24
N LEU A 156 3.55 2.81 2.12
CA LEU A 156 3.65 4.27 2.12
C LEU A 156 2.31 4.99 2.24
N LEU A 157 1.24 4.43 1.66
CA LEU A 157 -0.09 5.06 1.64
C LEU A 157 -1.09 4.45 2.62
N TYR A 158 -0.86 3.20 3.04
CA TYR A 158 -1.72 2.48 3.97
C TYR A 158 -0.87 1.94 5.12
N PRO A 159 -0.12 2.80 5.83
CA PRO A 159 0.68 2.36 6.96
C PRO A 159 -0.24 1.64 7.94
N PRO A 160 0.22 0.56 8.58
CA PRO A 160 -0.55 -0.06 9.64
C PRO A 160 -0.83 1.05 10.66
N HIS A 161 -2.10 1.48 10.73
CA HIS A 161 -2.50 2.30 11.86
C HIS A 161 -2.19 1.43 13.06
N HIS A 162 -1.21 1.85 13.86
CA HIS A 162 -1.14 1.37 15.22
C HIS A 162 -2.50 1.74 15.78
N HIS A 163 -3.43 0.78 15.77
CA HIS A 163 -4.60 0.88 16.60
C HIS A 163 -4.03 1.30 17.93
N ASN A 164 -4.45 2.46 18.41
CA ASN A 164 -4.27 2.84 19.79
C ASN A 164 -4.97 1.73 20.57
N ALA A 165 -4.26 0.61 20.79
CA ALA A 165 -4.69 -0.42 21.68
C ALA A 165 -5.00 0.37 22.95
N PRO A 166 -6.24 0.30 23.47
CA PRO A 166 -6.59 1.06 24.66
C PRO A 166 -5.48 0.78 25.66
N VAL A 167 -4.77 1.82 26.07
CA VAL A 167 -3.70 1.71 27.05
C VAL A 167 -4.37 1.14 28.28
N THR A 168 -4.26 -0.17 28.45
CA THR A 168 -4.86 -0.86 29.59
C THR A 168 -3.97 -0.46 30.75
N ARG A 169 -4.44 0.48 31.56
CA ARG A 169 -3.71 1.02 32.69
C ARG A 169 -3.43 -0.13 33.66
N ILE A 170 -2.22 -0.69 33.62
CA ILE A 170 -1.78 -1.70 34.58
C ILE A 170 -1.62 -0.98 35.92
N SER A 171 -2.61 -1.15 36.79
CA SER A 171 -2.56 -0.61 38.15
C SER A 171 -1.81 -1.61 39.02
N TYR A 172 -0.57 -1.28 39.41
CA TYR A 172 0.15 -2.06 40.41
C TYR A 172 -0.42 -1.72 41.79
N LYS A 173 -1.01 -2.70 42.48
CA LYS A 173 -1.24 -2.59 43.91
C LYS A 173 0.12 -2.67 44.60
N HIS A 174 0.60 -1.54 45.10
CA HIS A 174 1.78 -1.51 45.96
C HIS A 174 1.45 -2.33 47.22
N PRO A 175 2.22 -3.37 47.57
CA PRO A 175 2.06 -4.04 48.86
C PRO A 175 2.45 -3.04 49.94
N LEU A 176 1.48 -2.68 50.80
CA LEU A 176 1.77 -1.96 52.02
C LEU A 176 2.55 -2.91 52.93
N HIS A 177 3.84 -2.65 53.09
CA HIS A 177 4.61 -3.24 54.18
C HIS A 177 4.15 -2.56 55.48
N VAL A 178 3.59 -3.37 56.39
CA VAL A 178 3.24 -3.02 57.77
C VAL A 178 4.44 -3.32 58.66
#